data_AF-A0A0W0SUW1-F1
#
_entry.id   AF-A0A0W0SUW1-F1
#
_cell.length_a   1.000
_cell.length_b   1.000
_cell.length_c   1.000
_cell.angle_alpha   90.00
_cell.angle_beta   90.00
_cell.angle_gamma   90.00
#
_symmetry.space_group_name_H-M   'P 1'
#
loop_
_entity.id
_entity.type
_entity.pdbx_description
1 polymer ?
#
loop_
_entity_poly.entity_id
_entity_poly.type
_entity_poly.pdbx_seq_one_letter_code
_entity_poly.pdbx_strand_id
1 'polypeptide(L)'
;MDPIDAVISWVDGYDPDYQQKLKSYCLQLGIEQNIAVEPTRIQQCNEIHFCLQALHRFAPWIRTIYIITNQQTPPAVTALQGTTFGNKIKIIDQNELLLEFNSTTPVFNSLSIEWLIWKIKGLSNQFLYLNDDFFIIRNVTPDDFFRNNRMVLRGEWKVQTEQKWRHKIKKNLLGLIGRKAEKPQNNPHRSWQENSASLAGLNKKFYLLPHAPFPLIKETFNDYVIDRPELFTENIRFPFRHPDQVSSIPLMVHLDIKNNRALYDSNHQAIMVNGASHSFKKIKSRLNLAKKSEHVTFICMQSIDQASPEVREYMVNWLQQNIAN
;
A
#
# COMPACT_ATOMS: atom_id res chain seq x y z
N MET A 1 -1.01 -3.90 26.03
CA MET A 1 -0.86 -3.32 24.68
C MET A 1 -2.24 -3.02 24.15
N ASP A 2 -2.37 -1.92 23.42
CA ASP A 2 -3.59 -1.67 22.64
C ASP A 2 -3.78 -2.80 21.62
N PRO A 3 -5.01 -3.18 21.29
CA PRO A 3 -5.25 -4.14 20.22
C PRO A 3 -4.71 -3.59 18.90
N ILE A 4 -4.15 -4.48 18.08
CA ILE A 4 -3.70 -4.16 16.73
C ILE A 4 -4.55 -4.91 15.72
N ASP A 5 -5.10 -4.18 14.75
CA ASP A 5 -5.80 -4.75 13.61
C ASP A 5 -4.94 -4.69 12.34
N ALA A 6 -5.40 -5.38 11.29
CA ALA A 6 -4.87 -5.22 9.93
C ALA A 6 -5.96 -4.71 9.00
N VAL A 7 -5.56 -3.92 8.01
CA VAL A 7 -6.40 -3.43 6.92
C VAL A 7 -5.74 -3.82 5.61
N ILE A 8 -6.45 -4.54 4.76
CA ILE A 8 -6.01 -4.97 3.44
C ILE A 8 -6.90 -4.29 2.40
N SER A 9 -6.31 -3.60 1.43
CA SER A 9 -7.06 -3.17 0.22
C SER A 9 -6.94 -4.24 -0.85
N TRP A 10 -8.07 -4.66 -1.42
CA TRP A 10 -8.12 -5.72 -2.42
C TRP A 10 -9.23 -5.48 -3.45
N VAL A 11 -9.01 -5.91 -4.69
CA VAL A 11 -9.99 -5.91 -5.77
C VAL A 11 -9.78 -7.12 -6.67
N ASP A 12 -10.85 -7.71 -7.17
CA ASP A 12 -10.80 -8.70 -8.24
C ASP A 12 -11.18 -8.06 -9.58
N GLY A 13 -10.21 -7.88 -10.46
CA GLY A 13 -10.41 -7.38 -11.81
C GLY A 13 -11.01 -8.40 -12.77
N TYR A 14 -11.13 -9.67 -12.39
CA TYR A 14 -11.82 -10.69 -13.19
C TYR A 14 -13.32 -10.77 -12.91
N ASP A 15 -13.80 -10.07 -11.88
CA ASP A 15 -15.21 -9.98 -11.53
C ASP A 15 -16.02 -9.28 -12.65
N PRO A 16 -17.04 -9.95 -13.22
CA PRO A 16 -17.84 -9.37 -14.30
C PRO A 16 -18.55 -8.06 -13.92
N ASP A 17 -19.04 -7.93 -12.69
CA ASP A 17 -19.76 -6.74 -12.22
C ASP A 17 -18.79 -5.57 -12.07
N TYR A 18 -17.59 -5.83 -11.55
CA TYR A 18 -16.52 -4.84 -11.50
C TYR A 18 -16.10 -4.39 -12.91
N GLN A 19 -15.89 -5.33 -13.83
CA GLN A 19 -15.53 -5.03 -15.22
C GLN A 19 -16.61 -4.22 -15.93
N GLN A 20 -17.89 -4.56 -15.71
CA GLN A 20 -19.01 -3.81 -16.28
C GLN A 20 -19.08 -2.39 -15.70
N LYS A 21 -18.90 -2.23 -14.39
CA LYS A 21 -18.86 -0.92 -13.72
C LYS A 21 -17.72 -0.06 -14.26
N LEU A 22 -16.52 -0.60 -14.34
CA LEU A 22 -15.34 0.08 -14.90
C LEU A 22 -15.56 0.47 -16.36
N LYS A 23 -16.00 -0.49 -17.19
CA LYS A 23 -16.27 -0.26 -18.62
C LYS A 23 -17.29 0.85 -18.83
N SER A 24 -18.41 0.80 -18.11
CA SER A 24 -19.49 1.79 -18.23
C SER A 24 -19.01 3.19 -17.86
N TYR A 25 -18.25 3.29 -16.77
CA TYR A 25 -17.69 4.57 -16.32
C TYR A 25 -16.64 5.13 -17.28
N CYS A 26 -15.74 4.28 -17.80
CA CYS A 26 -14.76 4.66 -18.81
C CYS A 26 -15.43 5.15 -20.11
N LEU A 27 -16.49 4.47 -20.57
CA LEU A 27 -17.28 4.88 -21.73
C LEU A 27 -17.93 6.25 -21.53
N GLN A 28 -18.48 6.52 -20.34
CA GLN A 28 -19.06 7.83 -20.00
C GLN A 28 -18.03 8.96 -20.07
N LEU A 29 -16.77 8.68 -19.70
CA LEU A 29 -15.69 9.66 -19.72
C LEU A 29 -14.95 9.73 -21.07
N GLY A 30 -15.23 8.82 -22.01
CA GLY A 30 -14.49 8.73 -23.28
C GLY A 30 -13.03 8.31 -23.12
N ILE A 31 -12.72 7.50 -22.10
CA ILE A 31 -11.34 7.05 -21.78
C ILE A 31 -11.23 5.53 -22.02
N GLU A 32 -10.11 5.07 -22.55
CA GLU A 32 -9.83 3.63 -22.65
C GLU A 32 -9.51 3.01 -21.28
N GLN A 33 -9.99 1.80 -21.02
CA GLN A 33 -9.86 1.17 -19.69
C GLN A 33 -8.41 0.93 -19.26
N ASN A 34 -7.54 0.51 -20.17
CA ASN A 34 -6.12 0.29 -19.95
C ASN A 34 -5.34 1.59 -19.66
N ILE A 35 -5.85 2.75 -20.09
CA ILE A 35 -5.32 4.07 -19.75
C ILE A 35 -5.82 4.49 -18.36
N ALA A 36 -7.10 4.24 -18.06
CA ALA A 36 -7.71 4.59 -16.79
C ALA A 36 -7.16 3.76 -15.61
N VAL A 37 -6.98 2.45 -15.82
CA VAL A 37 -6.48 1.50 -14.82
C VAL A 37 -5.48 0.54 -15.47
N GLU A 38 -4.23 0.58 -14.99
CA GLU A 38 -3.22 -0.39 -15.40
C GLU A 38 -3.68 -1.82 -15.04
N PRO A 39 -3.63 -2.80 -15.96
CA PRO A 39 -4.16 -4.15 -15.72
C PRO A 39 -3.65 -4.83 -14.44
N THR A 40 -2.35 -4.70 -14.13
CA THR A 40 -1.74 -5.29 -12.92
C THR A 40 -2.27 -4.71 -11.60
N ARG A 41 -3.03 -3.61 -11.65
CA ARG A 41 -3.68 -3.03 -10.45
C ARG A 41 -4.98 -3.73 -10.08
N ILE A 42 -5.53 -4.53 -11.00
CA ILE A 42 -6.81 -5.22 -10.83
C ILE A 42 -6.69 -6.72 -11.13
N GLN A 43 -5.70 -7.16 -11.90
CA GLN A 43 -5.42 -8.58 -12.10
C GLN A 43 -4.75 -9.18 -10.88
N GLN A 44 -5.07 -10.45 -10.60
CA GLN A 44 -4.61 -11.16 -9.42
C GLN A 44 -4.22 -12.61 -9.74
N CYS A 45 -3.25 -13.13 -9.00
CA CYS A 45 -2.76 -14.49 -8.98
C CYS A 45 -2.99 -15.15 -7.61
N ASN A 46 -4.14 -14.85 -6.98
CA ASN A 46 -4.54 -15.33 -5.66
C ASN A 46 -3.65 -14.82 -4.50
N GLU A 47 -3.06 -13.63 -4.63
CA GLU A 47 -2.19 -13.00 -3.62
C GLU A 47 -2.90 -12.87 -2.27
N ILE A 48 -4.18 -12.50 -2.26
CA ILE A 48 -4.99 -12.38 -1.04
C ILE A 48 -5.02 -13.67 -0.21
N HIS A 49 -5.02 -14.84 -0.85
CA HIS A 49 -4.93 -16.12 -0.15
C HIS A 49 -3.63 -16.23 0.63
N PHE A 50 -2.50 -15.96 -0.02
CA PHE A 50 -1.18 -16.01 0.62
C PHE A 50 -1.01 -14.90 1.67
N CYS A 51 -1.59 -13.72 1.45
CA CYS A 51 -1.57 -12.64 2.43
C CYS A 51 -2.28 -13.05 3.72
N LEU A 52 -3.49 -13.64 3.61
CA LEU A 52 -4.25 -14.13 4.76
C LEU A 52 -3.54 -15.28 5.48
N GLN A 53 -2.95 -16.23 4.74
CA GLN A 53 -2.15 -17.31 5.34
C GLN A 53 -0.91 -16.78 6.07
N ALA A 54 -0.24 -15.78 5.50
CA ALA A 54 0.91 -15.14 6.14
C ALA A 54 0.51 -14.46 7.45
N LEU A 55 -0.60 -13.72 7.48
CA LEU A 55 -1.09 -13.10 8.72
C LEU A 55 -1.49 -14.15 9.76
N HIS A 56 -2.19 -15.21 9.34
CA HIS A 56 -2.58 -16.31 10.23
C HIS A 56 -1.39 -16.96 10.92
N ARG A 57 -0.35 -17.27 10.13
CA ARG A 57 0.83 -17.99 10.60
C ARG A 57 1.80 -17.12 11.38
N PHE A 58 2.12 -15.96 10.84
CA PHE A 58 3.28 -15.18 11.30
C PHE A 58 2.90 -14.00 12.19
N ALA A 59 1.63 -13.56 12.17
CA ALA A 59 1.11 -12.50 13.02
C ALA A 59 -0.23 -12.89 13.70
N PRO A 60 -0.31 -14.04 14.40
CA PRO A 60 -1.56 -14.55 14.96
C PRO A 60 -2.17 -13.65 16.04
N TRP A 61 -1.38 -12.72 16.59
CA TRP A 61 -1.79 -11.71 17.58
C TRP A 61 -2.68 -10.61 17.01
N ILE A 62 -2.80 -10.48 15.68
CA ILE A 62 -3.74 -9.53 15.05
C ILE A 62 -5.16 -9.85 15.53
N ARG A 63 -5.86 -8.81 16.00
CA ARG A 63 -7.20 -8.92 16.55
C ARG A 63 -8.24 -9.09 15.43
N THR A 64 -8.32 -8.13 14.53
CA THR A 64 -9.27 -8.11 13.40
C THR A 64 -8.53 -7.84 12.10
N ILE A 65 -8.95 -8.49 11.02
CA ILE A 65 -8.46 -8.24 9.67
C ILE A 65 -9.62 -7.65 8.87
N TYR A 66 -9.52 -6.37 8.54
CA TYR A 66 -10.47 -5.68 7.68
C TYR A 66 -9.98 -5.77 6.23
N ILE A 67 -10.83 -6.22 5.33
CA ILE A 67 -10.53 -6.28 3.90
C ILE A 67 -11.48 -5.30 3.20
N ILE A 68 -10.93 -4.20 2.68
CA ILE A 68 -11.68 -3.24 1.90
C ILE A 68 -11.78 -3.77 0.47
N THR A 69 -13.01 -3.93 -0.02
CA THR A 69 -13.32 -4.45 -1.36
C THR A 69 -14.26 -3.49 -2.10
N ASN A 70 -14.54 -3.78 -3.37
CA ASN A 70 -15.48 -3.01 -4.19
C ASN A 70 -16.75 -3.81 -4.49
N GLN A 71 -17.54 -4.09 -3.45
CA GLN A 71 -18.69 -5.02 -3.48
C GLN A 71 -18.33 -6.47 -3.80
N GLN A 72 -17.17 -6.92 -3.31
CA GLN A 72 -16.65 -8.26 -3.61
C GLN A 72 -16.37 -9.05 -2.33
N THR A 73 -16.45 -10.37 -2.42
CA THR A 73 -16.01 -11.30 -1.37
C THR A 73 -14.87 -12.15 -1.94
N PRO A 74 -13.62 -12.02 -1.44
CA PRO A 74 -12.53 -12.85 -1.93
C PRO A 74 -12.81 -14.34 -1.67
N PRO A 75 -12.58 -15.24 -2.64
CA PRO A 75 -12.81 -16.68 -2.45
C PRO A 75 -12.06 -17.27 -1.25
N ALA A 76 -10.86 -16.74 -0.96
CA ALA A 76 -10.08 -17.13 0.21
C ALA A 76 -10.78 -16.82 1.54
N VAL A 77 -11.57 -15.75 1.60
CA VAL A 77 -12.37 -15.41 2.79
C VAL A 77 -13.54 -16.38 2.94
N THR A 78 -14.24 -16.69 1.83
CA THR A 78 -15.31 -17.69 1.82
C THR A 78 -14.82 -19.05 2.31
N ALA A 79 -13.64 -19.48 1.86
CA ALA A 79 -13.03 -20.75 2.28
C ALA A 79 -12.65 -20.80 3.77
N LEU A 80 -12.48 -19.64 4.43
CA LEU A 80 -12.14 -19.53 5.85
C LEU A 80 -13.37 -19.38 6.76
N GLN A 81 -14.57 -19.22 6.20
CA GLN A 81 -15.79 -19.05 6.99
C GLN A 81 -15.99 -20.20 7.98
N GLY A 82 -16.39 -19.87 9.22
CA GLY A 82 -16.58 -20.85 10.30
C GLY A 82 -15.30 -21.31 11.00
N THR A 83 -14.11 -20.98 10.49
CA THR A 83 -12.85 -21.23 11.21
C THR A 83 -12.58 -20.15 12.26
N THR A 84 -11.78 -20.47 13.28
CA THR A 84 -11.35 -19.49 14.30
C THR A 84 -10.63 -18.29 13.67
N PHE A 85 -9.81 -18.51 12.64
CA PHE A 85 -9.13 -17.42 11.94
C PHE A 85 -10.10 -16.61 11.06
N GLY A 86 -11.00 -17.27 10.34
CA GLY A 86 -12.03 -16.60 9.53
C GLY A 86 -12.93 -15.67 10.34
N ASN A 87 -13.20 -15.99 11.60
CA ASN A 87 -13.97 -15.12 12.51
C ASN A 87 -13.27 -13.78 12.83
N LYS A 88 -11.96 -13.65 12.55
CA LYS A 88 -11.24 -12.37 12.66
C LYS A 88 -11.41 -11.49 11.43
N ILE A 89 -11.91 -12.03 10.31
CA ILE A 89 -11.95 -11.34 9.02
C ILE A 89 -13.29 -10.60 8.89
N LYS A 90 -13.23 -9.34 8.46
CA LYS A 90 -14.39 -8.50 8.15
C LYS A 90 -14.22 -7.88 6.78
N ILE A 91 -15.19 -8.06 5.90
CA ILE A 91 -15.25 -7.39 4.61
C ILE A 91 -15.89 -6.02 4.82
N ILE A 92 -15.28 -5.00 4.23
CA ILE A 92 -15.79 -3.62 4.23
C ILE A 92 -15.96 -3.22 2.76
N ASP A 93 -17.17 -2.83 2.36
CA ASP A 93 -17.37 -2.26 1.03
C ASP A 93 -16.88 -0.80 1.04
N GLN A 94 -15.97 -0.48 0.12
CA GLN A 94 -15.48 0.89 -0.06
C GLN A 94 -16.61 1.88 -0.37
N ASN A 95 -17.70 1.45 -1.02
CA ASN A 95 -18.78 2.36 -1.37
C ASN A 95 -19.54 2.82 -0.11
N GLU A 96 -19.66 1.97 0.90
CA GLU A 96 -20.22 2.36 2.20
C GLU A 96 -19.36 3.46 2.85
N LEU A 97 -18.03 3.33 2.78
CA LEU A 97 -17.10 4.35 3.30
C LEU A 97 -17.20 5.66 2.52
N LEU A 98 -17.35 5.61 1.19
CA LEU A 98 -17.51 6.79 0.33
C LEU A 98 -18.84 7.52 0.58
N LEU A 99 -19.92 6.76 0.80
CA LEU A 99 -21.25 7.30 1.08
C LEU A 99 -21.32 8.07 2.39
N GLU A 100 -20.52 7.71 3.41
CA GLU A 100 -20.41 8.50 4.65
C GLU A 100 -19.93 9.95 4.41
N PHE A 101 -19.37 10.24 3.23
CA PHE A 101 -18.91 11.57 2.83
C PHE A 101 -19.67 12.12 1.61
N ASN A 102 -20.86 11.58 1.31
CA ASN A 102 -21.67 11.96 0.14
C ASN A 102 -20.91 11.83 -1.20
N SER A 103 -19.89 10.97 -1.26
CA SER A 103 -19.18 10.69 -2.51
C SER A 103 -19.90 9.57 -3.25
N THR A 104 -20.61 9.93 -4.31
CA THR A 104 -21.31 8.97 -5.19
C THR A 104 -20.48 8.56 -6.40
N THR A 105 -19.30 9.17 -6.58
CA THR A 105 -18.39 8.89 -7.68
C THR A 105 -17.76 7.50 -7.49
N PRO A 106 -17.85 6.60 -8.48
CA PRO A 106 -17.14 5.32 -8.45
C PRO A 106 -15.63 5.52 -8.32
N VAL A 107 -15.00 4.76 -7.42
CA VAL A 107 -13.55 4.77 -7.22
C VAL A 107 -12.96 3.41 -7.61
N PHE A 108 -11.87 3.45 -8.38
CA PHE A 108 -11.15 2.28 -8.92
C PHE A 108 -9.65 2.33 -8.58
N ASN A 109 -9.27 3.08 -7.53
CA ASN A 109 -7.87 3.21 -7.14
C ASN A 109 -7.68 3.20 -5.63
N SER A 110 -6.61 2.55 -5.19
CA SER A 110 -6.27 2.42 -3.77
C SER A 110 -5.98 3.76 -3.09
N LEU A 111 -5.44 4.77 -3.79
CA LEU A 111 -5.03 6.04 -3.17
C LEU A 111 -6.24 6.75 -2.55
N SER A 112 -7.37 6.80 -3.26
CA SER A 112 -8.63 7.34 -2.72
C SER A 112 -9.12 6.53 -1.50
N ILE A 113 -8.94 5.21 -1.52
CA ILE A 113 -9.38 4.32 -0.43
C ILE A 113 -8.49 4.44 0.81
N GLU A 114 -7.18 4.67 0.64
CA GLU A 114 -6.25 4.91 1.76
C GLU A 114 -6.72 6.05 2.67
N TRP A 115 -7.37 7.08 2.11
CA TRP A 115 -7.94 8.20 2.87
C TRP A 115 -9.15 7.84 3.72
N LEU A 116 -9.81 6.71 3.46
CA LEU A 116 -11.04 6.28 4.13
C LEU A 116 -10.81 5.27 5.25
N ILE A 117 -9.62 4.68 5.35
CA ILE A 117 -9.31 3.58 6.28
C ILE A 117 -9.70 3.91 7.73
N TRP A 118 -9.44 5.14 8.17
CA TRP A 118 -9.72 5.57 9.55
C TRP A 118 -11.21 5.59 9.90
N LYS A 119 -12.12 5.55 8.92
CA LYS A 119 -13.56 5.46 9.15
C LYS A 119 -14.09 4.05 9.39
N ILE A 120 -13.26 3.01 9.22
CA ILE A 120 -13.67 1.64 9.52
C ILE A 120 -14.15 1.54 10.97
N LYS A 121 -15.41 1.11 11.13
CA LYS A 121 -16.06 0.97 12.43
C LYS A 121 -15.38 -0.14 13.24
N GLY A 122 -15.00 0.19 14.48
CA GLY A 122 -14.30 -0.72 15.38
C GLY A 122 -12.78 -0.85 15.15
N LEU A 123 -12.23 -0.19 14.11
CA LEU A 123 -10.78 -0.17 13.86
C LEU A 123 -10.05 0.43 15.08
N SER A 124 -9.08 -0.32 15.59
CA SER A 124 -8.18 0.09 16.67
C SER A 124 -7.34 1.31 16.32
N ASN A 125 -6.80 1.99 17.34
CA ASN A 125 -5.95 3.16 17.09
C ASN A 125 -4.61 2.76 16.43
N GLN A 126 -4.10 1.57 16.71
CA GLN A 126 -2.87 1.04 16.13
C GLN A 126 -3.24 -0.06 15.14
N PHE A 127 -2.90 0.10 13.86
CA PHE A 127 -3.22 -0.92 12.86
C PHE A 127 -2.12 -1.04 11.81
N LEU A 128 -2.10 -2.18 11.13
CA LEU A 128 -1.24 -2.42 9.98
C LEU A 128 -2.04 -2.18 8.70
N TYR A 129 -1.52 -1.39 7.77
CA TYR A 129 -2.03 -1.36 6.40
C TYR A 129 -1.16 -2.20 5.47
N LEU A 130 -1.81 -3.01 4.64
CA LEU A 130 -1.18 -3.87 3.66
C LEU A 130 -1.95 -3.80 2.33
N ASN A 131 -1.22 -3.96 1.23
CA ASN A 131 -1.81 -4.51 0.01
C ASN A 131 -1.77 -6.04 0.09
N ASP A 132 -2.54 -6.70 -0.76
CA ASP A 132 -2.53 -8.16 -0.89
C ASP A 132 -1.20 -8.72 -1.42
N ASP A 133 -0.40 -7.91 -2.10
CA ASP A 133 0.95 -8.24 -2.57
C ASP A 133 2.04 -8.15 -1.50
N PHE A 134 1.70 -7.85 -0.24
CA PHE A 134 2.62 -7.82 0.91
C PHE A 134 2.49 -9.08 1.76
N PHE A 135 3.62 -9.76 1.98
CA PHE A 135 3.68 -11.00 2.75
C PHE A 135 4.66 -10.90 3.91
N ILE A 136 4.23 -11.41 5.06
CA ILE A 136 5.10 -11.71 6.20
C ILE A 136 5.61 -13.14 6.01
N ILE A 137 6.91 -13.38 6.17
CA ILE A 137 7.53 -14.71 5.93
C ILE A 137 8.30 -15.25 7.15
N ARG A 138 8.22 -14.55 8.28
CA ARG A 138 8.82 -14.92 9.58
C ARG A 138 7.89 -14.51 10.70
N ASN A 139 7.93 -15.23 11.83
CA ASN A 139 7.16 -14.85 13.01
C ASN A 139 7.53 -13.43 13.43
N VAL A 140 6.50 -12.62 13.67
CA VAL A 140 6.62 -11.26 14.18
C VAL A 140 5.78 -11.11 15.45
N THR A 141 6.14 -10.12 16.25
CA THR A 141 5.48 -9.72 17.48
C THR A 141 4.86 -8.33 17.31
N PRO A 142 3.92 -7.92 18.18
CA PRO A 142 3.44 -6.54 18.20
C PRO A 142 4.56 -5.49 18.27
N ASP A 143 5.64 -5.77 19.01
CA ASP A 143 6.78 -4.87 19.21
C ASP A 143 7.60 -4.62 17.93
N ASP A 144 7.46 -5.48 16.91
CA ASP A 144 8.09 -5.27 15.60
C ASP A 144 7.40 -4.15 14.80
N PHE A 145 6.22 -3.70 15.26
CA PHE A 145 5.40 -2.67 14.63
C PHE A 145 5.10 -1.50 15.55
N PHE A 146 4.91 -1.75 16.86
CA PHE A 146 4.57 -0.72 17.83
C PHE A 146 5.27 -0.96 19.17
N ARG A 147 6.04 0.03 19.65
CA ARG A 147 6.67 0.01 20.98
C ARG A 147 6.34 1.30 21.71
N ASN A 148 5.78 1.20 22.92
CA ASN A 148 5.37 2.35 23.73
C ASN A 148 4.50 3.37 22.94
N ASN A 149 3.50 2.86 22.20
CA ASN A 149 2.62 3.66 21.34
C ASN A 149 3.33 4.45 20.22
N ARG A 150 4.54 4.02 19.83
CA ARG A 150 5.28 4.56 18.69
C ARG A 150 5.40 3.51 17.60
N MET A 151 5.22 3.92 16.36
CA MET A 151 5.39 3.07 15.20
C MET A 151 6.86 2.68 15.03
N VAL A 152 7.13 1.43 14.68
CA VAL A 152 8.47 0.94 14.36
C VAL A 152 8.63 0.91 12.85
N LEU A 153 9.48 1.80 12.33
CA LEU A 153 9.68 2.02 10.90
C LEU A 153 11.00 1.41 10.42
N ARG A 154 10.98 0.87 9.20
CA ARG A 154 12.08 0.07 8.59
C ARG A 154 12.50 0.52 7.19
N GLY A 155 12.33 1.81 6.91
CA GLY A 155 12.75 2.48 5.68
C GLY A 155 14.07 3.23 5.81
N GLU A 156 14.29 4.18 4.90
CA GLU A 156 15.56 4.90 4.82
C GLU A 156 15.35 6.40 4.64
N TRP A 157 16.14 7.22 5.35
CA TRP A 157 16.18 8.65 5.08
C TRP A 157 16.81 8.93 3.71
N LYS A 158 16.08 9.64 2.84
CA LYS A 158 16.53 10.07 1.51
C LYS A 158 16.41 11.59 1.37
N VAL A 159 17.20 12.13 0.45
CA VAL A 159 17.12 13.56 0.10
C VAL A 159 16.00 13.75 -0.94
N GLN A 160 15.14 14.74 -0.70
CA GLN A 160 14.11 15.20 -1.63
C GLN A 160 14.73 15.51 -3.00
N THR A 161 14.08 15.14 -4.10
CA THR A 161 14.71 15.28 -5.42
C THR A 161 15.00 16.74 -5.79
N GLU A 162 14.07 17.65 -5.47
CA GLU A 162 14.23 19.11 -5.62
C GLU A 162 15.44 19.66 -4.86
N GLN A 163 15.91 18.95 -3.83
CA GLN A 163 17.01 19.38 -2.98
C GLN A 163 18.37 18.87 -3.45
N LYS A 164 18.40 17.91 -4.39
CA LYS A 164 19.65 17.38 -4.93
C LYS A 164 20.40 18.48 -5.70
N TRP A 165 21.70 18.61 -5.44
CA TRP A 165 22.55 19.64 -6.05
C TRP A 165 22.47 19.65 -7.59
N ARG A 166 22.45 18.47 -8.23
CA ARG A 166 22.30 18.35 -9.70
C ARG A 166 21.03 19.00 -10.21
N HIS A 167 19.90 18.81 -9.49
CA HIS A 167 18.63 19.41 -9.85
C HIS A 167 18.66 20.93 -9.64
N LYS A 168 19.21 21.40 -8.51
CA LYS A 168 19.39 22.84 -8.25
C LYS A 168 20.25 23.53 -9.31
N ILE A 169 21.36 22.93 -9.72
CA ILE A 169 22.21 23.45 -10.79
C ILE A 169 21.44 23.51 -12.11
N LYS A 170 20.78 22.42 -12.52
CA LYS A 170 19.94 22.40 -13.74
C LYS A 170 18.87 23.49 -13.71
N LYS A 171 18.19 23.65 -12.58
CA LYS A 171 17.15 24.67 -12.36
C LYS A 171 17.70 26.09 -12.48
N ASN A 172 18.85 26.36 -11.86
CA ASN A 172 19.49 27.67 -11.94
C ASN A 172 19.97 27.97 -13.37
N LEU A 173 20.61 27.02 -14.05
CA LEU A 173 21.08 27.19 -15.44
C LEU A 173 19.92 27.43 -16.42
N LEU A 174 18.82 26.68 -16.29
CA LEU A 174 17.63 26.88 -17.09
C LEU A 174 16.97 28.23 -16.79
N GLY A 175 16.93 28.64 -15.51
CA GLY A 175 16.40 29.94 -15.10
C GLY A 175 17.15 31.11 -15.73
N LEU A 176 18.47 31.02 -15.89
CA LEU A 176 19.29 32.04 -16.55
C LEU A 176 18.95 32.23 -18.04
N ILE A 177 18.41 31.20 -18.70
CA ILE A 177 17.96 31.25 -20.11
C ILE A 177 16.44 31.39 -20.25
N GLY A 178 15.76 31.85 -19.19
CA GLY A 178 14.30 32.06 -19.17
C GLY A 178 13.47 30.77 -19.25
N ARG A 179 14.07 29.60 -19.05
CA ARG A 179 13.39 28.30 -19.09
C ARG A 179 13.11 27.80 -17.68
N LYS A 180 11.94 27.18 -17.48
CA LYS A 180 11.63 26.46 -16.24
C LYS A 180 12.21 25.04 -16.30
N ALA A 181 12.83 24.60 -15.22
CA ALA A 181 13.15 23.19 -15.07
C ALA A 181 11.88 22.38 -14.89
N GLU A 182 11.74 21.32 -15.68
CA GLU A 182 10.71 20.31 -15.48
C GLU A 182 10.89 19.64 -14.11
N LYS A 183 9.78 19.20 -13.51
CA LYS A 183 9.81 18.35 -12.34
C LYS A 183 10.64 17.09 -12.67
N PRO A 184 11.54 16.67 -11.78
CA PRO A 184 12.38 15.51 -12.05
C PRO A 184 11.51 14.25 -12.20
N GLN A 185 11.65 13.56 -13.33
CA GLN A 185 11.02 12.25 -13.54
C GLN A 185 11.67 11.21 -12.62
N ASN A 186 11.08 11.01 -11.44
CA ASN A 186 11.39 9.87 -10.59
C ASN A 186 10.38 8.74 -10.84
N ASN A 187 10.71 7.55 -10.35
CA ASN A 187 9.73 6.47 -10.19
C ASN A 187 8.49 7.03 -9.46
N PRO A 188 7.26 6.79 -9.97
CA PRO A 188 6.02 7.29 -9.38
C PRO A 188 5.95 7.04 -7.87
N HIS A 189 6.25 5.83 -7.40
CA HIS A 189 6.25 5.46 -5.98
C HIS A 189 7.07 6.42 -5.11
N ARG A 190 8.26 6.82 -5.59
CA ARG A 190 9.10 7.78 -4.87
C ARG A 190 8.49 9.18 -4.90
N SER A 191 7.95 9.61 -6.03
CA SER A 191 7.32 10.93 -6.17
C SER A 191 6.14 11.09 -5.20
N TRP A 192 5.29 10.07 -5.05
CA TRP A 192 4.18 10.08 -4.10
C TRP A 192 4.64 10.27 -2.66
N GLN A 193 5.70 9.57 -2.25
CA GLN A 193 6.25 9.70 -0.90
C GLN A 193 6.94 11.06 -0.67
N GLU A 194 7.64 11.60 -1.68
CA GLU A 194 8.25 12.94 -1.62
C GLU A 194 7.19 14.04 -1.48
N ASN A 195 6.10 13.95 -2.24
CA ASN A 195 4.96 14.88 -2.13
C ASN A 195 4.32 14.81 -0.74
N SER A 196 4.05 13.61 -0.25
CA SER A 196 3.45 13.37 1.07
C SER A 196 4.33 13.88 2.21
N ALA A 197 5.64 13.67 2.13
CA ALA A 197 6.59 14.22 3.10
C ALA A 197 6.64 15.76 3.07
N SER A 198 6.57 16.36 1.88
CA SER A 198 6.53 17.82 1.74
C SER A 198 5.27 18.42 2.38
N LEU A 199 4.12 17.77 2.23
CA LEU A 199 2.86 18.14 2.90
C LEU A 199 2.94 18.01 4.43
N ALA A 200 3.70 17.05 4.95
CA ALA A 200 4.01 16.97 6.39
C ALA A 200 5.00 18.06 6.86
N GLY A 201 5.59 18.84 5.94
CA GLY A 201 6.58 19.89 6.21
C GLY A 201 8.04 19.44 6.08
N LEU A 202 8.31 18.24 5.57
CA LEU A 202 9.65 17.67 5.40
C LEU A 202 10.21 17.93 3.99
N ASN A 203 10.65 19.17 3.76
CA ASN A 203 11.08 19.66 2.44
C ASN A 203 12.55 19.39 2.09
N LYS A 204 13.37 18.88 3.03
CA LYS A 204 14.81 18.62 2.83
C LYS A 204 15.11 17.14 2.61
N LYS A 205 14.65 16.32 3.55
CA LYS A 205 14.78 14.86 3.55
C LYS A 205 13.40 14.28 3.80
N PHE A 206 13.17 13.09 3.30
CA PHE A 206 11.97 12.30 3.57
C PHE A 206 12.37 10.88 3.93
N TYR A 207 11.50 10.17 4.63
CA TYR A 207 11.71 8.79 5.01
C TYR A 207 11.06 7.88 3.98
N LEU A 208 11.88 7.24 3.15
CA LEU A 208 11.42 6.34 2.09
C LEU A 208 10.94 5.04 2.71
N LEU A 209 9.64 4.80 2.64
CA LEU A 209 8.98 3.59 3.09
C LEU A 209 9.20 2.46 2.08
N PRO A 210 9.59 1.25 2.52
CA PRO A 210 9.67 0.08 1.67
C PRO A 210 8.26 -0.50 1.42
N HIS A 211 8.11 -1.37 0.43
CA HIS A 211 6.88 -2.14 0.24
C HIS A 211 6.81 -3.25 1.29
N ALA A 212 6.12 -2.97 2.40
CA ALA A 212 5.97 -3.84 3.56
C ALA A 212 4.70 -3.44 4.34
N PRO A 213 4.22 -4.26 5.28
CA PRO A 213 3.13 -3.86 6.16
C PRO A 213 3.47 -2.57 6.91
N PHE A 214 2.59 -1.57 6.81
CA PHE A 214 2.79 -0.23 7.38
C PHE A 214 2.11 -0.12 8.73
N PRO A 215 2.85 0.07 9.84
CA PRO A 215 2.23 0.47 11.10
C PRO A 215 1.71 1.90 10.98
N LEU A 216 0.47 2.12 11.43
CA LEU A 216 -0.23 3.39 11.35
C LEU A 216 -1.01 3.66 12.63
N ILE A 217 -1.20 4.96 12.91
CA ILE A 217 -1.99 5.47 14.02
C ILE A 217 -3.25 6.14 13.46
N LYS A 218 -4.43 5.63 13.84
CA LYS A 218 -5.75 6.10 13.37
C LYS A 218 -6.00 7.56 13.73
N GLU A 219 -5.62 7.96 14.94
CA GLU A 219 -5.72 9.35 15.41
C GLU A 219 -5.08 10.35 14.44
N THR A 220 -3.93 10.02 13.84
CA THR A 220 -3.23 10.88 12.87
C THR A 220 -4.10 11.21 11.65
N PHE A 221 -4.90 10.25 11.16
CA PHE A 221 -5.84 10.49 10.07
C PHE A 221 -6.96 11.44 10.51
N ASN A 222 -7.54 11.19 11.68
CA ASN A 222 -8.63 12.01 12.20
C ASN A 222 -8.19 13.46 12.40
N ASP A 223 -7.04 13.67 13.04
CA ASP A 223 -6.47 15.00 13.28
C ASP A 223 -6.20 15.73 11.96
N TYR A 224 -5.61 15.03 10.99
CA TYR A 224 -5.29 15.62 9.70
C TYR A 224 -6.54 15.99 8.90
N VAL A 225 -7.55 15.12 8.86
CA VAL A 225 -8.80 15.40 8.12
C VAL A 225 -9.57 16.56 8.76
N ILE A 226 -9.50 16.72 10.09
CA ILE A 226 -10.08 17.88 10.78
C ILE A 226 -9.34 19.17 10.43
N ASP A 227 -8.00 19.17 10.37
CA ASP A 227 -7.19 20.35 10.01
C ASP A 227 -7.25 20.70 8.51
N ARG A 228 -7.31 19.68 7.64
CA ARG A 228 -7.23 19.79 6.18
C ARG A 228 -8.36 19.02 5.47
N PRO A 229 -9.63 19.39 5.69
CA PRO A 229 -10.76 18.67 5.09
C PRO A 229 -10.79 18.76 3.56
N GLU A 230 -10.25 19.84 2.97
CA GLU A 230 -10.22 20.05 1.52
C GLU A 230 -9.37 18.99 0.81
N LEU A 231 -8.13 18.75 1.28
CA LEU A 231 -7.24 17.76 0.65
C LEU A 231 -7.84 16.35 0.73
N PHE A 232 -8.45 16.01 1.87
CA PHE A 232 -9.17 14.75 2.04
C PHE A 232 -10.32 14.63 1.02
N THR A 233 -11.17 15.66 0.95
CA THR A 233 -12.35 15.68 0.07
C THR A 233 -11.96 15.59 -1.41
N GLU A 234 -10.86 16.26 -1.80
CA GLU A 234 -10.33 16.17 -3.15
C GLU A 234 -9.82 14.77 -3.46
N ASN A 235 -9.04 14.17 -2.55
CA ASN A 235 -8.39 12.88 -2.80
C ASN A 235 -9.37 11.71 -2.94
N ILE A 236 -10.48 11.72 -2.21
CA ILE A 236 -11.49 10.64 -2.29
C ILE A 236 -12.38 10.72 -3.55
N ARG A 237 -12.33 11.83 -4.29
CA ARG A 237 -13.17 12.07 -5.48
C ARG A 237 -12.57 11.56 -6.77
N PHE A 238 -11.26 11.30 -6.81
CA PHE A 238 -10.61 10.78 -8.00
C PHE A 238 -11.07 9.35 -8.28
N PRO A 239 -11.69 9.08 -9.44
CA PRO A 239 -12.08 7.72 -9.82
C PRO A 239 -10.85 6.84 -10.08
N PHE A 240 -9.87 7.40 -10.77
CA PHE A 240 -8.62 6.76 -11.17
C PHE A 240 -7.42 7.45 -10.53
N ARG A 241 -6.26 6.80 -10.53
CA ARG A 241 -5.04 7.43 -10.00
C ARG A 241 -4.71 8.69 -10.79
N HIS A 242 -4.51 9.81 -10.10
CA HIS A 242 -4.25 11.10 -10.72
C HIS A 242 -2.96 11.74 -10.20
N PRO A 243 -2.09 12.33 -11.03
CA PRO A 243 -0.81 12.89 -10.58
C PRO A 243 -0.86 13.88 -9.40
N ASP A 244 -2.00 14.54 -9.22
CA ASP A 244 -2.22 15.51 -8.14
C ASP A 244 -2.77 14.89 -6.84
N GLN A 245 -3.12 13.60 -6.84
CA GLN A 245 -3.47 12.91 -5.61
C GLN A 245 -2.28 12.90 -4.62
N VAL A 246 -2.58 12.49 -3.40
CA VAL A 246 -1.65 12.27 -2.32
C VAL A 246 -1.96 10.91 -1.71
N SER A 247 -0.95 10.08 -1.54
CA SER A 247 -1.09 8.84 -0.78
C SER A 247 -1.13 9.19 0.70
N SER A 248 -2.20 8.82 1.40
CA SER A 248 -2.35 9.18 2.81
C SER A 248 -1.39 8.41 3.69
N ILE A 249 -1.03 7.18 3.32
CA ILE A 249 -0.13 6.30 4.10
C ILE A 249 1.23 6.96 4.38
N PRO A 250 2.04 7.34 3.38
CA PRO A 250 3.28 8.05 3.64
C PRO A 250 3.04 9.40 4.31
N LEU A 251 1.94 10.11 4.03
CA LEU A 251 1.65 11.38 4.69
C LEU A 251 1.50 11.19 6.21
N MET A 252 0.66 10.26 6.65
CA MET A 252 0.43 9.96 8.07
C MET A 252 1.72 9.51 8.75
N VAL A 253 2.49 8.64 8.10
CA VAL A 253 3.80 8.22 8.65
C VAL A 253 4.75 9.40 8.85
N HIS A 254 4.81 10.34 7.90
CA HIS A 254 5.68 11.52 8.03
C HIS A 254 5.18 12.52 9.07
N LEU A 255 3.86 12.67 9.26
CA LEU A 255 3.27 13.45 10.35
C LEU A 255 3.64 12.86 11.71
N ASP A 256 3.55 11.53 11.85
CA ASP A 256 3.92 10.84 13.07
C ASP A 256 5.42 10.85 13.35
N ILE A 257 6.27 10.82 12.33
CA ILE A 257 7.71 11.09 12.47
C ILE A 257 7.93 12.49 13.08
N LYS A 258 7.25 13.51 12.56
CA LYS A 258 7.37 14.91 13.04
C LYS A 258 6.87 15.07 14.47
N ASN A 259 5.85 14.31 14.85
CA ASN A 259 5.27 14.30 16.20
C ASN A 259 6.01 13.34 17.16
N ASN A 260 7.19 12.84 16.80
CA ASN A 260 7.98 11.90 17.61
C ASN A 260 7.26 10.58 17.94
N ARG A 261 6.26 10.18 17.16
CA ARG A 261 5.52 8.90 17.28
C ARG A 261 6.13 7.75 16.47
N ALA A 262 7.39 7.88 16.05
CA ALA A 262 8.10 6.87 15.28
C ALA A 262 9.45 6.48 15.92
N LEU A 263 9.80 5.20 15.81
CA LEU A 263 11.09 4.58 16.10
C LEU A 263 11.64 4.01 14.78
N TYR A 264 12.96 3.87 14.68
CA TYR A 264 13.62 3.33 13.50
C TYR A 264 14.31 2.02 13.84
N ASP A 265 13.98 0.95 13.13
CA ASP A 265 14.50 -0.39 13.38
C ASP A 265 14.65 -1.14 12.05
N SER A 266 15.86 -1.62 11.77
CA SER A 266 16.20 -2.32 10.54
C SER A 266 16.41 -3.83 10.72
N ASN A 267 16.06 -4.37 11.89
CA ASN A 267 16.23 -5.81 12.18
C ASN A 267 15.32 -6.68 11.30
N HIS A 268 14.14 -6.16 10.95
CA HIS A 268 13.20 -6.79 10.03
C HIS A 268 13.21 -6.06 8.69
N GLN A 269 13.83 -6.67 7.69
CA GLN A 269 13.98 -6.11 6.35
C GLN A 269 12.85 -6.53 5.42
N ALA A 270 12.56 -5.64 4.47
CA ALA A 270 11.62 -5.88 3.40
C ALA A 270 12.34 -5.97 2.06
N ILE A 271 11.98 -6.96 1.24
CA ILE A 271 12.45 -7.05 -0.15
C ILE A 271 11.28 -7.02 -1.12
N MET A 272 11.43 -6.26 -2.21
CA MET A 272 10.46 -6.27 -3.30
C MET A 272 10.94 -7.17 -4.44
N VAL A 273 10.04 -7.95 -5.02
CA VAL A 273 10.17 -8.69 -6.27
C VAL A 273 9.03 -8.24 -7.18
N ASN A 274 9.30 -8.03 -8.47
CA ASN A 274 8.30 -7.55 -9.42
C ASN A 274 8.37 -8.40 -10.70
N GLY A 275 7.28 -9.07 -11.03
CA GLY A 275 7.20 -10.02 -12.14
C GLY A 275 7.30 -9.38 -13.53
N ALA A 276 6.90 -8.11 -13.66
CA ALA A 276 6.94 -7.37 -14.91
C ALA A 276 8.34 -6.80 -15.25
N SER A 277 9.11 -6.40 -14.24
CA SER A 277 10.33 -5.60 -14.43
C SER A 277 11.64 -6.27 -13.99
N HIS A 278 11.58 -7.31 -13.17
CA HIS A 278 12.78 -8.05 -12.77
C HIS A 278 13.06 -9.23 -13.70
N SER A 279 14.32 -9.40 -14.09
CA SER A 279 14.75 -10.63 -14.78
C SER A 279 14.57 -11.85 -13.88
N PHE A 280 14.34 -13.02 -14.47
CA PHE A 280 14.15 -14.25 -13.70
C PHE A 280 15.32 -14.56 -12.77
N LYS A 281 16.57 -14.29 -13.21
CA LYS A 281 17.77 -14.42 -12.37
C LYS A 281 17.70 -13.52 -11.13
N LYS A 282 17.24 -12.27 -11.29
CA LYS A 282 17.06 -11.33 -10.17
C LYS A 282 15.95 -11.79 -9.22
N ILE A 283 14.84 -12.31 -9.75
CA ILE A 283 13.74 -12.90 -8.98
C ILE A 283 14.27 -14.07 -8.13
N LYS A 284 14.89 -15.08 -8.75
CA LYS A 284 15.48 -16.24 -8.05
C LYS A 284 16.47 -15.80 -6.97
N SER A 285 17.37 -14.86 -7.28
CA SER A 285 18.36 -14.36 -6.32
C SER A 285 17.72 -13.72 -5.10
N ARG A 286 16.69 -12.88 -5.29
CA ARG A 286 15.99 -12.19 -4.18
C ARG A 286 15.15 -13.16 -3.36
N LEU A 287 14.43 -14.09 -4.01
CA LEU A 287 13.64 -15.11 -3.30
C LEU A 287 14.51 -16.11 -2.53
N ASN A 288 15.69 -16.45 -3.05
CA ASN A 288 16.68 -17.24 -2.31
C ASN A 288 17.26 -16.48 -1.11
N LEU A 289 17.49 -15.17 -1.24
CA LEU A 289 17.92 -14.33 -0.13
C LEU A 289 16.84 -14.28 0.98
N ALA A 290 15.58 -14.06 0.62
CA ALA A 290 14.46 -14.10 1.56
C ALA A 290 14.39 -15.44 2.29
N LYS A 291 14.57 -16.56 1.58
CA LYS A 291 14.55 -17.89 2.19
C LYS A 291 15.68 -18.10 3.19
N LYS A 292 16.89 -17.63 2.88
CA LYS A 292 18.12 -17.90 3.67
C LYS A 292 18.34 -16.94 4.84
N SER A 293 17.85 -15.71 4.74
CA SER A 293 18.09 -14.68 5.75
C SER A 293 16.95 -14.68 6.78
N GLU A 294 17.30 -14.70 8.06
CA GLU A 294 16.33 -14.48 9.15
C GLU A 294 15.94 -13.00 9.26
N HIS A 295 16.80 -12.08 8.82
CA HIS A 295 16.50 -10.65 8.80
C HIS A 295 15.47 -10.26 7.74
N VAL A 296 15.28 -11.06 6.68
CA VAL A 296 14.24 -10.77 5.68
C VAL A 296 12.92 -11.32 6.18
N THR A 297 12.11 -10.41 6.71
CA THR A 297 10.82 -10.72 7.35
C THR A 297 9.64 -10.42 6.44
N PHE A 298 9.80 -9.44 5.55
CA PHE A 298 8.74 -9.00 4.65
C PHE A 298 9.16 -9.16 3.20
N ILE A 299 8.22 -9.59 2.38
CA ILE A 299 8.38 -9.61 0.93
C ILE A 299 7.17 -8.98 0.27
N CYS A 300 7.42 -8.16 -0.72
CA CYS A 300 6.40 -7.68 -1.65
C CYS A 300 6.61 -8.39 -3.00
N MET A 301 5.59 -9.05 -3.53
CA MET A 301 5.63 -9.66 -4.86
C MET A 301 4.62 -9.01 -5.79
N GLN A 302 5.07 -8.03 -6.54
CA GLN A 302 4.20 -7.25 -7.43
C GLN A 302 4.12 -7.86 -8.82
N SER A 303 2.99 -7.62 -9.48
CA SER A 303 2.79 -7.91 -10.90
C SER A 303 3.12 -9.35 -11.28
N ILE A 304 2.67 -10.31 -10.45
CA ILE A 304 2.80 -11.75 -10.72
C ILE A 304 2.03 -12.11 -12.00
N ASP A 305 0.89 -11.47 -12.22
CA ASP A 305 0.03 -11.58 -13.40
C ASP A 305 0.77 -11.31 -14.72
N GLN A 306 1.72 -10.36 -14.69
CA GLN A 306 2.49 -9.94 -15.86
C GLN A 306 3.75 -10.77 -16.10
N ALA A 307 4.11 -11.67 -15.18
CA ALA A 307 5.26 -12.55 -15.36
C ALA A 307 5.00 -13.61 -16.45
N SER A 308 6.06 -14.06 -17.12
CA SER A 308 5.97 -15.22 -18.02
C SER A 308 5.46 -16.45 -17.25
N PRO A 309 4.83 -17.44 -17.92
CA PRO A 309 4.25 -18.61 -17.22
C PRO A 309 5.25 -19.31 -16.29
N GLU A 310 6.48 -19.54 -16.74
CA GLU A 310 7.54 -20.16 -15.93
C GLU A 310 7.90 -19.33 -14.68
N VAL A 311 8.02 -18.01 -14.83
CA VAL A 311 8.36 -17.11 -13.72
C VAL A 311 7.21 -17.02 -12.73
N ARG A 312 5.97 -16.94 -13.23
CA ARG A 312 4.75 -16.90 -12.44
C ARG A 312 4.61 -18.16 -11.59
N GLU A 313 4.74 -19.33 -12.22
CA GLU A 313 4.72 -20.62 -11.53
C GLU A 313 5.79 -20.68 -10.44
N TYR A 314 7.02 -20.24 -10.73
CA TYR A 314 8.09 -20.19 -9.74
C TYR A 314 7.75 -19.28 -8.54
N MET A 315 7.19 -18.09 -8.79
CA MET A 315 6.81 -17.14 -7.74
C MET A 315 5.68 -17.69 -6.86
N VAL A 316 4.62 -18.24 -7.47
CA VAL A 316 3.48 -18.84 -6.75
C VAL A 316 3.94 -20.07 -5.95
N ASN A 317 4.74 -20.96 -6.54
CA ASN A 317 5.31 -22.11 -5.83
C ASN A 317 6.19 -21.69 -4.65
N TRP A 318 6.92 -20.58 -4.78
CA TRP A 318 7.68 -20.04 -3.66
C TRP A 318 6.76 -19.57 -2.53
N LEU A 319 5.67 -18.87 -2.81
CA LEU A 319 4.68 -18.45 -1.80
C LEU A 319 4.08 -19.67 -1.11
N GLN A 320 3.65 -20.68 -1.87
CA GLN A 320 3.12 -21.93 -1.33
C GLN A 320 4.09 -22.59 -0.34
N GLN A 321 5.37 -22.71 -0.72
CA GLN A 321 6.38 -23.39 0.10
C GLN A 321 6.76 -22.64 1.37
N ASN A 322 6.72 -21.30 1.36
CA ASN A 322 7.27 -20.48 2.45
C ASN A 322 6.20 -19.83 3.34
N ILE A 323 4.92 -19.85 2.91
CA ILE A 323 3.81 -19.25 3.65
C ILE A 323 2.78 -20.32 4.02
N ALA A 324 2.30 -21.08 3.03
CA ALA A 324 1.12 -21.93 3.19
C ALA A 324 1.40 -23.34 3.76
N ASN A 325 2.68 -23.74 3.90
CA ASN A 325 3.09 -25.07 4.38
C ASN A 325 3.42 -25.15 5.86
#